data_AF-A0A645HKM3-F1
#
_entry.id   AF-A0A645HKM3-F1
#
_cell.length_a   1.000
_cell.length_b   1.000
_cell.length_c   1.000
_cell.angle_alpha   90.00
_cell.angle_beta   90.00
_cell.angle_gamma   90.00
#
_symmetry.space_group_name_H-M   'P 1'
#
loop_
_entity.id
_entity.type
_entity.pdbx_description
1 polymer ?
#
loop_
_entity_poly.entity_id
_entity_poly.type
_entity_poly.pdbx_seq_one_letter_code
_entity_poly.pdbx_strand_id
1 'polypeptide(L)'
;MKMAGKRTDFLYALMDKGYLNPDINAYADMIGRKVIIDQRARRSVSAPPMDKPEAARYKARTTVERTNSELKDGYLPDKIYRRGCHARYDIELAILLTTMKKVRNILLARIETGGCKSA
;
A
#
# COMPACT_ATOMS: atom_id res chain seq x y z
N MET A 1 -8.56 1.30 10.61
CA MET A 1 -9.86 1.80 10.09
C MET A 1 -10.35 3.07 10.78
N LYS A 2 -10.42 3.14 12.13
CA LYS A 2 -10.92 4.32 12.88
C LYS A 2 -10.32 5.67 12.47
N MET A 3 -8.99 5.78 12.39
CA MET A 3 -8.32 7.03 11.99
C MET A 3 -8.50 7.36 10.51
N ALA A 4 -8.61 6.34 9.64
CA ALA A 4 -8.89 6.54 8.23
C ALA A 4 -10.29 7.14 8.03
N GLY A 5 -11.31 6.59 8.70
CA GLY A 5 -12.70 7.07 8.61
C GLY A 5 -12.92 8.48 9.14
N LYS A 6 -12.03 8.99 10.01
CA LYS A 6 -12.04 10.39 10.44
C LYS A 6 -11.48 11.35 9.40
N ARG A 7 -10.63 10.87 8.49
CA ARG A 7 -9.86 11.69 7.54
C ARG A 7 -10.38 11.58 6.11
N THR A 8 -10.94 10.43 5.75
CA THR A 8 -11.41 10.14 4.40
C THR A 8 -12.52 9.09 4.43
N ASP A 9 -13.39 9.16 3.43
CA ASP A 9 -14.32 8.09 3.12
C ASP A 9 -13.61 6.95 2.37
N PHE A 10 -13.98 5.70 2.61
CA PHE A 10 -13.39 4.53 1.93
C PHE A 10 -14.35 3.33 1.95
N LEU A 11 -14.58 2.67 0.81
CA LEU A 11 -15.50 1.52 0.73
C LEU A 11 -14.85 0.19 1.14
N TYR A 12 -13.56 0.03 0.84
CA TYR A 12 -12.83 -1.22 1.05
C TYR A 12 -11.65 -1.02 2.00
N ALA A 13 -11.52 -1.91 2.97
CA ALA A 13 -10.36 -1.98 3.84
C ALA A 13 -9.46 -3.15 3.41
N LEU A 14 -8.38 -2.84 2.69
CA LEU A 14 -7.38 -3.82 2.28
C LEU A 14 -6.43 -4.09 3.45
N MET A 15 -6.25 -5.35 3.85
CA MET A 15 -5.38 -5.71 4.97
C MET A 15 -4.48 -6.90 4.69
N ASP A 16 -3.41 -7.02 5.47
CA ASP A 16 -2.56 -8.21 5.47
C ASP A 16 -3.25 -9.40 6.11
N LYS A 17 -2.84 -10.59 5.64
CA LYS A 17 -3.18 -11.90 6.18
C LYS A 17 -3.00 -12.05 7.68
N GLY A 18 -2.06 -11.31 8.27
CA GLY A 18 -1.82 -11.27 9.72
C GLY A 18 -2.96 -10.63 10.52
N TYR A 19 -3.85 -9.88 9.87
CA TYR A 19 -5.01 -9.23 10.49
C TYR A 19 -6.30 -10.05 10.38
N LEU A 20 -6.20 -11.37 10.19
CA LEU A 20 -7.37 -12.24 10.19
C LEU A 20 -7.91 -12.40 11.63
N ASN A 21 -8.76 -11.47 12.05
CA ASN A 21 -9.47 -11.50 13.33
C ASN A 21 -10.98 -11.22 13.10
N PRO A 22 -11.91 -12.03 13.65
CA PRO A 22 -13.34 -11.76 13.58
C PRO A 22 -13.75 -10.35 14.05
N ASP A 23 -13.06 -9.79 15.04
CA ASP A 23 -13.35 -8.43 15.56
C ASP A 23 -13.17 -7.34 14.48
N ILE A 24 -12.24 -7.57 13.55
CA ILE A 24 -11.96 -6.62 12.47
C ILE A 24 -13.10 -6.61 11.46
N ASN A 25 -13.66 -7.78 11.14
CA ASN A 25 -14.82 -7.90 10.26
C ASN A 25 -16.05 -7.31 10.93
N ALA A 26 -16.31 -7.65 12.19
CA ALA A 26 -17.44 -7.10 12.95
C ALA A 26 -17.40 -5.56 13.04
N TYR A 27 -16.22 -5.00 13.29
CA TYR A 27 -16.05 -3.54 13.30
C TYR A 27 -16.29 -2.93 11.92
N ALA A 28 -15.78 -3.55 10.86
CA ALA A 28 -15.96 -3.06 9.50
C ALA A 28 -17.43 -3.10 9.05
N ASP A 29 -18.13 -4.18 9.37
CA ASP A 29 -19.57 -4.33 9.10
C ASP A 29 -20.37 -3.26 9.84
N MET A 30 -20.03 -2.98 11.11
CA MET A 30 -20.64 -1.91 11.89
C MET A 30 -20.47 -0.53 11.24
N ILE A 31 -19.33 -0.27 10.59
CA ILE A 31 -19.09 1.00 9.86
C ILE A 31 -19.47 0.94 8.38
N GLY A 32 -20.16 -0.13 7.95
CA GLY A 32 -20.64 -0.34 6.59
C GLY A 32 -19.55 -0.53 5.54
N ARG A 33 -18.36 -1.01 5.93
CA ARG A 33 -17.19 -1.16 5.05
C ARG A 33 -16.86 -2.62 4.82
N LYS A 34 -16.36 -2.93 3.62
CA LYS A 34 -15.98 -4.30 3.27
C LYS A 34 -14.49 -4.53 3.48
N VAL A 35 -14.13 -5.51 4.30
CA VAL A 35 -12.73 -5.92 4.49
C VAL A 35 -12.32 -6.90 3.40
N ILE A 36 -11.13 -6.71 2.83
CA ILE A 36 -10.54 -7.64 1.87
C ILE A 36 -9.18 -8.07 2.44
N ILE A 37 -9.10 -9.34 2.86
CA ILE A 37 -7.92 -9.95 3.48
C ILE A 37 -7.62 -11.26 2.75
N ASP A 38 -6.35 -11.48 2.39
CA ASP A 38 -5.91 -12.80 1.93
C ASP A 38 -6.10 -13.83 3.05
N GLN A 39 -6.90 -14.85 2.76
CA GLN A 39 -7.16 -15.90 3.73
C GLN A 39 -5.95 -16.83 3.88
N ARG A 40 -5.75 -17.35 5.09
CA ARG A 40 -4.69 -18.33 5.36
C ARG A 40 -5.20 -19.73 5.13
N ALA A 41 -4.51 -20.46 4.25
CA ALA A 41 -4.66 -21.92 4.17
C ALA A 41 -4.38 -22.48 5.57
N ARG A 42 -5.33 -23.22 6.14
CA ARG A 42 -5.17 -23.88 7.44
C ARG A 42 -4.97 -25.36 7.21
N ARG A 43 -3.83 -25.90 7.67
CA ARG A 43 -3.43 -27.32 7.73
C ARG A 43 -3.68 -28.15 6.45
N SER A 44 -4.93 -28.37 6.06
CA SER A 44 -5.36 -29.22 4.95
C SER A 44 -6.41 -28.58 4.02
N VAL A 45 -6.85 -27.35 4.30
CA VAL A 45 -7.86 -26.64 3.50
C VAL A 45 -7.20 -25.45 2.80
N SER A 46 -7.23 -25.47 1.46
CA SER A 46 -6.84 -24.33 0.66
C SER A 46 -7.74 -23.15 1.01
N ALA A 47 -7.15 -21.97 1.14
CA ALA A 47 -7.92 -20.76 1.29
C ALA A 47 -8.87 -20.62 0.09
N PRO A 48 -10.17 -20.33 0.31
CA PRO A 48 -11.07 -19.96 -0.76
C PRO A 48 -10.43 -18.85 -1.59
N PRO A 49 -10.39 -18.97 -2.93
CA PRO A 49 -9.90 -17.89 -3.76
C PRO A 49 -10.78 -16.65 -3.57
N MET A 50 -10.15 -15.47 -3.56
CA MET A 50 -10.90 -14.21 -3.59
C MET A 50 -11.75 -14.15 -4.87
N ASP A 51 -12.91 -13.52 -4.78
CA ASP A 51 -13.70 -13.23 -5.96
C ASP A 51 -12.94 -12.27 -6.90
N LYS A 52 -13.18 -12.35 -8.21
CA LYS A 52 -12.48 -11.56 -9.24
C LYS A 52 -12.43 -10.05 -8.95
N PRO A 53 -13.53 -9.36 -8.60
CA PRO A 53 -13.50 -7.94 -8.24
C PRO A 53 -12.69 -7.65 -6.97
N GLU A 54 -12.75 -8.53 -5.97
CA GLU A 54 -11.97 -8.37 -4.73
C GLU A 54 -10.49 -8.54 -4.99
N ALA A 55 -10.11 -9.54 -5.79
CA ALA A 55 -8.74 -9.77 -6.20
C ALA A 55 -8.17 -8.57 -6.98
N ALA A 56 -8.95 -7.97 -7.88
CA ALA A 56 -8.54 -6.78 -8.61
C ALA A 56 -8.29 -5.58 -7.67
N ARG A 57 -9.14 -5.39 -6.65
CA ARG A 57 -8.94 -4.35 -5.63
C ARG A 57 -7.76 -4.64 -4.72
N TYR A 58 -7.61 -5.88 -4.29
CA TYR A 58 -6.51 -6.34 -3.45
C TYR A 58 -5.15 -6.15 -4.14
N LYS A 59 -5.09 -6.32 -5.47
CA LYS A 59 -3.87 -6.09 -6.26
C LYS A 59 -3.31 -4.67 -6.10
N ALA A 60 -4.16 -3.65 -5.89
CA ALA A 60 -3.71 -2.27 -5.69
C ALA A 60 -2.82 -2.10 -4.45
N ARG A 61 -2.98 -2.97 -3.44
CA ARG A 61 -2.16 -3.00 -2.23
C ARG A 61 -0.67 -3.21 -2.54
N THR A 62 -0.36 -4.06 -3.52
CA THR A 62 1.04 -4.40 -3.88
C THR A 62 1.84 -3.17 -4.32
N THR A 63 1.19 -2.20 -4.97
CA THR A 63 1.83 -0.94 -5.37
C THR A 63 2.22 -0.09 -4.17
N VAL A 64 1.33 -0.02 -3.17
CA VAL A 64 1.59 0.70 -1.91
C VAL A 64 2.69 0.01 -1.13
N GLU A 65 2.63 -1.32 -1.01
CA GLU A 65 3.65 -2.12 -0.32
C GLU A 65 5.02 -1.93 -0.93
N ARG A 66 5.13 -2.04 -2.26
CA ARG A 66 6.41 -1.87 -2.96
C ARG A 66 6.98 -0.46 -2.78
N THR A 67 6.11 0.55 -2.80
CA THR A 67 6.52 1.95 -2.53
C THR A 67 6.96 2.13 -1.08
N ASN A 68 6.28 1.51 -0.13
CA ASN A 68 6.64 1.58 1.28
C ASN A 68 7.94 0.82 1.59
N SER A 69 8.19 -0.32 0.94
CA SER A 69 9.47 -1.02 1.02
C SER A 69 10.59 -0.17 0.46
N GLU A 70 10.41 0.43 -0.72
CA GLU A 70 11.41 1.35 -1.29
C GLU A 70 11.70 2.55 -0.37
N LEU A 71 10.65 3.10 0.27
CA LEU A 71 10.80 4.17 1.24
C LEU A 71 11.64 3.71 2.45
N LYS A 72 11.33 2.53 3.00
CA LYS A 72 12.00 1.97 4.19
C LYS A 72 13.43 1.55 3.93
N ASP A 73 13.65 0.77 2.87
CA ASP A 73 14.94 0.14 2.57
C ASP A 73 15.89 1.09 1.83
N GLY A 74 15.36 2.14 1.20
CA GLY A 74 16.12 3.06 0.35
C GLY A 74 16.37 4.45 0.93
N TYR A 75 15.34 5.06 1.54
CA TYR A 75 15.37 6.50 1.85
C TYR A 75 15.22 6.84 3.33
N LEU A 76 14.65 5.94 4.13
CA LEU A 76 14.54 6.11 5.57
C LEU A 76 15.70 5.39 6.29
N PRO A 77 16.13 5.90 7.45
CA PRO A 77 17.00 5.13 8.33
C PRO A 77 16.23 3.94 8.94
N ASP A 78 16.93 2.86 9.26
CA ASP A 78 16.37 1.66 9.92
C ASP A 78 15.51 2.01 11.15
N LYS A 79 15.92 3.05 11.88
CA LYS A 79 15.20 3.58 13.05
C LYS A 79 15.22 5.10 13.05
N ILE A 80 14.03 5.69 13.21
CA ILE A 80 13.85 7.14 13.40
C ILE A 80 13.88 7.42 14.90
N TYR A 81 15.01 7.93 15.41
CA TYR A 81 15.17 8.27 16.82
C TYR A 81 14.69 9.69 17.18
N ARG A 82 14.27 10.47 16.17
CA ARG A 82 13.76 11.85 16.35
C ARG A 82 12.26 11.83 16.64
N ARG A 83 11.76 12.90 17.28
CA ARG A 83 10.33 13.08 17.62
C ARG A 83 9.80 14.41 17.10
N GLY A 84 8.48 14.53 17.01
CA GLY A 84 7.79 15.77 16.63
C GLY A 84 8.07 16.18 15.18
N CYS A 85 8.29 17.47 14.95
CA CYS A 85 8.55 18.05 13.62
C CYS A 85 9.78 17.43 12.93
N HIS A 86 10.85 17.15 13.66
CA HIS A 86 12.09 16.61 13.08
C HIS A 86 11.88 15.23 12.44
N ALA A 87 11.11 14.36 13.09
CA ALA A 87 10.75 13.06 12.50
C ALA A 87 9.89 13.22 11.24
N ARG A 88 9.04 14.26 11.19
CA ARG A 88 8.24 14.55 10.00
C ARG A 88 9.13 14.98 8.84
N TYR A 89 10.13 15.82 9.07
CA TYR A 89 11.05 16.25 8.02
C TYR A 89 11.83 15.08 7.39
N ASP A 90 12.30 14.13 8.20
CA ASP A 90 12.97 12.92 7.69
C ASP A 90 12.03 12.11 6.77
N ILE A 91 10.76 11.97 7.17
CA ILE A 91 9.73 11.25 6.38
C ILE A 91 9.36 12.03 5.11
N GLU A 92 9.14 13.35 5.21
CA GLU A 92 8.79 14.22 4.09
C GLU A 92 9.90 14.24 3.03
N LEU A 93 11.16 14.32 3.46
CA LEU A 93 12.31 14.25 2.56
C LEU A 93 12.39 12.89 1.85
N ALA A 94 12.19 11.79 2.57
CA ALA A 94 12.20 10.45 1.98
C ALA A 94 11.09 10.28 0.92
N ILE A 95 9.90 10.84 1.17
CA ILE A 95 8.79 10.87 0.20
C ILE A 95 9.17 11.70 -1.03
N LEU A 96 9.78 12.87 -0.84
CA LEU A 96 10.22 13.72 -1.94
C LEU A 96 11.23 13.00 -2.84
N LEU A 97 12.26 12.38 -2.25
CA LEU A 97 13.30 11.64 -2.98
C LEU A 97 12.72 10.45 -3.76
N THR A 98 11.81 9.69 -3.14
CA THR A 98 11.10 8.58 -3.80
C THR A 98 10.30 9.10 -5.00
N THR A 99 9.63 10.25 -4.85
CA THR A 99 8.83 10.87 -5.90
C THR A 99 9.71 11.35 -7.04
N MET A 100 10.83 12.02 -6.75
CA MET A 100 11.79 12.46 -7.76
C MET A 100 12.34 11.29 -8.58
N LYS A 101 12.69 10.17 -7.94
CA LYS A 101 13.13 8.95 -8.63
C LYS A 101 12.05 8.42 -9.59
N LYS A 102 10.80 8.34 -9.13
CA LYS A 102 9.68 7.87 -9.97
C LYS A 102 9.43 8.78 -11.16
N VAL A 103 9.43 10.10 -10.97
CA VAL A 103 9.27 11.09 -12.05
C VAL A 103 10.41 10.95 -13.05
N ARG A 104 11.65 10.88 -12.59
CA ARG A 104 12.83 10.66 -13.46
C ARG A 104 12.68 9.40 -14.30
N ASN A 105 12.29 8.28 -13.70
CA ASN A 105 12.13 7.02 -14.42
C ASN A 105 11.01 7.10 -15.49
N ILE A 106 9.92 7.80 -15.20
CA ILE A 106 8.86 8.05 -16.20
C ILE A 106 9.37 8.91 -17.35
N LEU A 107 10.14 9.96 -17.06
CA LEU A 107 10.72 10.83 -18.10
C LEU A 107 11.70 10.06 -18.99
N LEU A 108 12.56 9.23 -18.42
CA LEU A 108 13.49 8.38 -19.18
C LEU A 108 12.74 7.38 -20.07
N ALA A 109 11.72 6.69 -19.53
CA ALA A 109 10.92 5.76 -20.32
C ALA A 109 10.17 6.45 -21.48
N ARG A 110 9.75 7.72 -21.29
CA ARG A 110 9.14 8.52 -22.37
C ARG A 110 10.15 8.90 -23.46
N ILE A 111 11.39 9.21 -23.08
CA ILE A 111 12.46 9.50 -24.05
C ILE A 111 12.76 8.25 -24.88
N GLU A 112 12.90 7.09 -24.23
CA GLU A 112 13.16 5.81 -24.91
C GLU A 112 12.02 5.41 -25.87
N THR A 113 10.77 5.57 -25.44
CA THR A 113 9.60 5.26 -26.29
C THR A 113 9.35 6.29 -27.39
N GLY A 114 9.75 7.55 -27.20
CA GLY A 114 9.74 8.59 -28.22
C GLY A 114 10.81 8.39 -29.29
N GLY A 115 11.96 7.83 -28.93
CA GLY A 115 13.04 7.48 -29.87
C GLY A 115 12.67 6.35 -30.84
N CYS A 116 11.80 5.43 -30.45
CA CYS A 116 11.34 4.33 -31.31
C CYS A 116 10.32 4.73 -32.40
N LYS A 117 9.80 5.96 -32.42
CA LYS A 117 8.84 6.41 -33.45
C LYS A 117 9.49 7.03 -34.69
N SER A 118 10.82 6.93 -34.81
CA SER A 118 11.60 7.48 -35.92
C SER A 118 12.42 6.37 -36.59
N ALA A 119 11.75 5.38 -37.18
CA ALA A 119 12.35 4.38 -38.06
C ALA A 119 11.32 3.87 -39.07
#